data_AF-A0A9X4SNU8-F1
#
_entry.id   AF-A0A9X4SNU8-F1
#
_cell.length_a   1.000
_cell.length_b   1.000
_cell.length_c   1.000
_cell.angle_alpha   90.00
_cell.angle_beta   90.00
_cell.angle_gamma   90.00
#
_symmetry.space_group_name_H-M   'P 1'
#
loop_
_entity.id
_entity.type
_entity.pdbx_description
1 polymer ?
#
loop_
_entity_poly.entity_id
_entity_poly.type
_entity_poly.pdbx_seq_one_letter_code
_entity_poly.pdbx_strand_id
1 'polypeptide(L)'
;MSDDLWGFLIDIPSGGYIIESSYCAGDECSSYIGNIDPSDIWKFNLVSPDGKVAKEFEASVTNLFEPRICLSVDSSGKKIDFDISPKNCNITKDGFLCIDGNNQDYKLKLLIKKY
;
A
#
# COMPACT_ATOMS: atom_id res chain seq x y z
N MET A 1 -12.86 2.74 18.24
CA MET A 1 -11.45 2.76 17.79
C MET A 1 -11.42 3.64 16.55
N SER A 2 -10.35 4.40 16.31
CA SER A 2 -10.33 5.35 15.19
C SER A 2 -10.44 4.61 13.86
N ASP A 3 -11.26 5.15 12.97
CA ASP A 3 -11.39 4.73 11.57
C ASP A 3 -10.16 5.19 10.75
N ASP A 4 -8.97 4.96 11.29
CA ASP A 4 -7.70 5.35 10.69
C ASP A 4 -6.88 4.13 10.26
N LEU A 5 -5.72 4.41 9.65
CA LEU A 5 -4.79 3.40 9.15
C LEU A 5 -4.43 2.34 10.21
N TRP A 6 -4.26 2.73 11.48
CA TRP A 6 -3.93 1.80 12.55
C TRP A 6 -5.13 0.92 12.91
N GLY A 7 -6.30 1.54 13.10
CA GLY A 7 -7.53 0.79 13.37
C GLY A 7 -7.81 -0.26 12.30
N PHE A 8 -7.61 0.10 11.03
CA PHE A 8 -7.80 -0.83 9.92
C PHE A 8 -6.85 -2.03 9.98
N LEU A 9 -5.57 -1.81 10.27
CA LEU A 9 -4.51 -2.83 10.28
C LEU A 9 -4.51 -3.70 11.54
N ILE A 10 -5.03 -3.21 12.66
CA ILE A 10 -5.15 -3.98 13.92
C ILE A 10 -6.22 -5.08 13.80
N ASP A 11 -7.30 -4.81 13.08
CA ASP A 11 -8.32 -5.82 12.77
C ASP A 11 -7.85 -6.73 11.62
N ILE A 12 -6.98 -7.68 11.96
CA ILE A 12 -6.37 -8.62 11.02
C ILE A 12 -7.37 -9.73 10.62
N PRO A 13 -7.78 -9.82 9.34
CA PRO A 13 -8.62 -10.92 8.86
C PRO A 13 -7.81 -12.21 8.73
N SER A 14 -8.44 -13.34 9.03
CA SER A 14 -7.81 -14.66 8.90
C SER A 14 -7.56 -15.09 7.45
N GLY A 15 -8.31 -14.52 6.49
CA GLY A 15 -8.16 -14.80 5.05
C GLY A 15 -7.08 -13.95 4.38
N GLY A 16 -6.47 -13.00 5.09
CA GLY A 16 -5.49 -12.08 4.53
C GLY A 16 -6.12 -10.86 3.85
N TYR A 17 -5.33 -10.20 3.02
CA TYR A 17 -5.76 -8.99 2.33
C TYR A 17 -5.64 -9.13 0.82
N ILE A 18 -6.60 -8.57 0.10
CA ILE A 18 -6.48 -8.30 -1.33
C ILE A 18 -5.97 -6.87 -1.47
N ILE A 19 -4.86 -6.69 -2.18
CA ILE A 19 -4.33 -5.38 -2.55
C ILE A 19 -4.53 -5.16 -4.03
N GLU A 20 -5.23 -4.08 -4.36
CA GLU A 20 -5.30 -3.50 -5.70
C GLU A 20 -4.47 -2.21 -5.72
N SER A 21 -3.62 -2.03 -6.72
CA SER A 21 -2.74 -0.88 -6.77
C SER A 21 -2.56 -0.30 -8.17
N SER A 22 -2.25 0.99 -8.20
CA SER A 22 -1.74 1.66 -9.39
C SER A 22 -0.55 2.53 -9.04
N TYR A 23 0.51 2.39 -9.81
CA TYR A 23 1.71 3.22 -9.75
C TYR A 23 1.90 3.92 -11.09
N CYS A 24 2.02 5.24 -11.06
CA CYS A 24 2.29 6.05 -12.24
C CYS A 24 3.61 6.81 -12.08
N ALA A 25 4.46 6.74 -13.11
CA ALA A 25 5.67 7.53 -13.25
C ALA A 25 5.57 8.34 -14.55
N GLY A 26 5.39 9.67 -14.43
CA GLY A 26 4.99 10.49 -15.57
C GLY A 26 3.65 10.03 -16.16
N ASP A 27 3.60 9.80 -17.47
CA ASP A 27 2.40 9.35 -18.19
C ASP A 27 2.22 7.82 -18.18
N GLU A 28 3.21 7.06 -17.69
CA GLU A 28 3.17 5.60 -17.66
C GLU A 28 2.56 5.11 -16.34
N CYS A 29 1.38 4.51 -16.44
CA CYS A 29 0.70 3.90 -15.30
C CYS A 29 0.69 2.38 -15.43
N SER A 30 1.03 1.70 -14.34
CA SER A 30 0.90 0.25 -14.19
C SER A 30 -0.08 -0.09 -13.08
N SER A 31 -0.82 -1.18 -13.27
CA SER A 31 -1.82 -1.66 -12.31
C SER A 31 -1.51 -3.09 -11.90
N TYR A 32 -1.72 -3.39 -10.62
CA TYR A 32 -1.37 -4.67 -10.03
C TYR A 32 -2.46 -5.12 -9.05
N ILE A 33 -2.56 -6.44 -8.90
CA ILE A 33 -3.44 -7.06 -7.90
C ILE A 33 -2.71 -8.23 -7.26
N GLY A 34 -2.91 -8.43 -5.96
CA GLY A 34 -2.30 -9.54 -5.24
C GLY A 34 -3.07 -9.87 -3.97
N ASN A 35 -2.89 -11.11 -3.50
CA ASN A 35 -3.29 -11.55 -2.18
C ASN A 35 -2.05 -11.61 -1.31
N ILE A 36 -2.15 -11.08 -0.10
CA ILE A 36 -1.03 -11.07 0.85
C ILE A 36 -1.50 -11.58 2.21
N ASP A 37 -0.61 -12.32 2.86
CA ASP A 37 -0.81 -12.69 4.25
C ASP A 37 -0.69 -11.45 5.16
N PRO A 38 -1.43 -11.40 6.27
CA PRO A 38 -1.39 -10.23 7.15
C PRO A 38 0.00 -9.92 7.72
N SER A 39 0.84 -10.94 7.92
CA SER A 39 2.23 -10.76 8.37
C SER A 39 3.09 -10.03 7.33
N ASP A 40 2.71 -10.13 6.06
CA ASP A 40 3.52 -9.71 4.92
C ASP A 40 3.13 -8.32 4.43
N ILE A 41 2.10 -7.67 5.00
CA ILE A 41 1.71 -6.32 4.59
C ILE A 41 2.83 -5.29 4.76
N TRP A 42 3.80 -5.59 5.62
CA TRP A 42 5.02 -4.79 5.81
C TRP A 42 6.08 -5.06 4.74
N LYS A 43 6.00 -6.19 4.03
CA LYS A 43 6.93 -6.59 2.95
C LYS A 43 6.17 -7.45 1.93
N PHE A 44 5.65 -6.83 0.88
CA PHE A 44 4.85 -7.55 -0.10
C PHE A 44 5.25 -7.27 -1.54
N ASN A 45 4.93 -8.24 -2.40
CA ASN A 45 5.14 -8.16 -3.82
C ASN A 45 3.83 -7.84 -4.54
N LEU A 46 3.87 -6.84 -5.40
CA LEU A 46 2.81 -6.61 -6.38
C LEU A 46 3.04 -7.49 -7.60
N VAL A 47 1.98 -8.15 -8.03
CA VAL A 47 2.01 -9.11 -9.12
C VAL A 47 1.31 -8.51 -10.34
N SER A 48 1.95 -8.58 -11.50
CA SER A 48 1.35 -8.18 -12.77
C SER A 48 0.27 -9.19 -13.23
N PRO A 49 -0.62 -8.82 -14.16
CA PRO A 49 -1.67 -9.72 -14.65
C PRO A 49 -1.15 -11.05 -15.23
N ASP A 50 0.11 -11.12 -15.66
CA ASP A 50 0.77 -12.34 -16.14
C ASP A 50 1.33 -13.23 -14.99
N GLY A 51 1.06 -12.88 -13.74
CA GLY A 51 1.43 -13.66 -12.55
C GLY A 51 2.88 -13.46 -12.09
N LYS A 52 3.65 -12.55 -12.69
CA LYS A 52 5.04 -12.29 -12.30
C LYS A 52 5.13 -11.20 -11.23
N VAL A 53 6.12 -11.31 -10.34
CA VAL A 53 6.48 -10.24 -9.42
C VAL A 53 6.96 -9.04 -10.23
N ALA A 54 6.22 -7.94 -10.14
CA ALA A 54 6.55 -6.72 -10.88
C ALA A 54 7.28 -5.71 -10.01
N LYS A 55 6.91 -5.62 -8.72
CA LYS A 55 7.48 -4.68 -7.74
C LYS A 55 7.44 -5.23 -6.33
N GLU A 56 8.50 -5.01 -5.56
CA GLU A 56 8.54 -5.25 -4.12
C GLU A 56 8.30 -3.93 -3.37
N PHE A 57 7.48 -4.00 -2.32
CA PHE A 57 7.18 -2.89 -1.41
C PHE A 57 7.60 -3.26 0.00
N GLU A 58 8.30 -2.35 0.67
CA GLU A 58 8.62 -2.44 2.09
C GLU A 58 7.94 -1.30 2.84
N ALA A 59 7.09 -1.64 3.80
CA ALA A 59 6.43 -0.74 4.73
C ALA A 59 7.17 -0.74 6.07
N SER A 60 7.60 0.43 6.52
CA SER A 60 8.20 0.61 7.85
C SER A 60 7.48 1.68 8.64
N VAL A 61 7.27 1.43 9.94
CA VAL A 61 6.69 2.40 10.86
C VAL A 61 7.77 3.38 11.29
N THR A 62 7.66 4.64 10.87
CA THR A 62 8.68 5.66 11.16
C THR A 62 8.33 6.54 12.36
N ASN A 63 7.08 6.51 12.82
CA ASN A 63 6.62 7.22 14.00
C ASN A 63 5.46 6.46 14.68
N LEU A 64 5.62 6.17 15.97
CA LEU A 64 4.62 5.44 16.78
C LEU A 64 3.54 6.35 17.38
N PHE A 65 3.82 7.65 17.51
CA PHE A 65 2.87 8.64 18.03
C PHE A 65 1.96 9.21 16.94
N GLU A 66 2.43 9.18 15.69
CA GLU A 66 1.64 9.47 14.48
C GLU A 66 1.95 8.34 13.48
N PRO A 67 1.08 7.33 13.29
CA PRO A 67 1.28 6.25 12.30
C PRO A 67 1.78 6.81 10.98
N ARG A 68 3.05 6.55 10.67
CA ARG A 68 3.58 6.81 9.34
C ARG A 68 4.15 5.52 8.80
N ILE A 69 3.62 5.10 7.67
CA ILE A 69 4.14 3.97 6.92
C ILE A 69 4.98 4.57 5.79
N CYS A 70 6.30 4.36 5.85
CA CYS A 70 7.14 4.61 4.70
C CYS A 70 7.04 3.39 3.78
N LEU A 71 6.41 3.54 2.62
CA LEU A 71 6.43 2.52 1.57
C LEU A 71 7.58 2.81 0.63
N SER A 72 8.50 1.87 0.52
CA SER A 72 9.63 1.97 -0.38
C SER A 72 9.48 1.02 -1.57
N VAL A 73 9.70 1.55 -2.78
CA VAL A 73 9.67 0.78 -4.03
C VAL A 73 11.05 0.81 -4.67
N ASP A 74 11.60 -0.35 -5.02
CA ASP A 74 12.77 -0.38 -5.89
C ASP A 74 12.33 -0.21 -7.36
N SER A 75 12.77 0.88 -7.98
CA SER A 75 12.64 1.08 -9.41
C SER A 75 14.00 1.34 -10.04
N SER A 76 14.45 0.38 -10.84
CA SER A 76 15.71 0.46 -11.59
C SER A 76 16.94 0.67 -10.69
N GLY A 77 16.97 0.04 -9.51
CA GLY A 77 18.08 0.12 -8.55
C GLY A 77 18.05 1.38 -7.68
N LYS A 78 16.92 2.10 -7.67
CA LYS A 78 16.69 3.24 -6.78
C LYS A 78 15.46 2.97 -5.92
N LYS A 79 15.65 3.10 -4.60
CA LYS A 79 14.57 3.06 -3.61
C LYS A 79 13.83 4.40 -3.62
N ILE A 80 12.53 4.36 -3.90
CA ILE A 80 11.63 5.52 -3.88
C ILE A 80 10.73 5.37 -2.66
N ASP A 81 10.73 6.38 -1.79
CA ASP A 81 9.99 6.37 -0.53
C ASP A 81 8.69 7.19 -0.63
N PHE A 82 7.58 6.59 -0.22
CA PHE A 82 6.27 7.21 -0.08
C PHE A 82 5.94 7.33 1.41
N ASP A 83 5.90 8.56 1.93
CA ASP A 83 5.43 8.82 3.29
C ASP A 83 3.89 8.76 3.34
N ILE A 84 3.36 7.65 3.84
CA ILE A 84 1.92 7.47 4.04
C ILE A 84 1.60 7.84 5.48
N SER A 85 0.97 9.00 5.61
CA SER A 85 0.38 9.46 6.87
C SER A 85 -1.14 9.27 6.84
N PRO A 86 -1.84 9.38 7.98
CA PRO A 86 -3.30 9.16 8.03
C PRO A 86 -4.08 10.08 7.08
N LYS A 87 -3.55 11.26 6.75
CA LYS A 87 -4.15 12.21 5.78
C LYS A 87 -4.16 11.68 4.33
N ASN A 88 -3.31 10.71 4.02
CA ASN A 88 -3.24 10.02 2.73
C ASN A 88 -4.15 8.80 2.69
N CYS A 89 -4.79 8.47 3.82
CA CYS A 89 -5.65 7.31 3.97
C CYS A 89 -7.12 7.74 4.09
N ASN A 90 -7.99 6.96 3.48
CA ASN A 90 -9.43 7.09 3.67
C ASN A 90 -10.07 5.70 3.70
N ILE A 91 -10.92 5.45 4.69
CA ILE A 91 -11.76 4.26 4.71
C ILE A 91 -12.96 4.52 3.80
N THR A 92 -13.17 3.67 2.81
CA THR A 92 -14.32 3.75 1.91
C THR A 92 -15.61 3.38 2.65
N LYS A 93 -16.76 3.76 2.11
CA LYS A 93 -18.07 3.37 2.67
C LYS A 93 -18.25 1.85 2.76
N ASP A 94 -17.56 1.11 1.89
CA ASP A 94 -17.56 -0.35 1.83
C ASP A 94 -16.55 -0.99 2.79
N GLY A 95 -15.87 -0.18 3.63
CA GLY A 95 -14.93 -0.67 4.64
C GLY A 95 -13.55 -1.01 4.10
N PHE A 96 -13.16 -0.51 2.92
CA PHE A 96 -11.83 -0.72 2.36
C PHE A 96 -10.89 0.42 2.72
N LEU A 97 -9.61 0.12 2.91
CA LEU A 97 -8.60 1.16 3.12
C LEU A 97 -8.05 1.62 1.77
N CYS A 98 -8.30 2.88 1.43
CA CYS A 98 -7.71 3.53 0.27
C CYS A 98 -6.54 4.40 0.73
N ILE A 99 -5.40 4.30 0.06
CA ILE A 99 -4.21 5.12 0.29
C ILE A 99 -3.88 5.83 -1.03
N ASP A 100 -3.80 7.16 -1.02
CA ASP A 100 -3.45 7.99 -2.17
C ASP A 100 -2.24 8.88 -1.80
N GLY A 101 -1.07 8.46 -2.28
CA GLY A 101 0.22 9.12 -2.09
C GLY A 101 0.65 9.84 -3.36
N ASN A 102 1.06 11.10 -3.23
CA ASN A 102 1.49 11.92 -4.36
C ASN A 102 2.84 12.59 -4.09
N ASN A 103 3.81 12.37 -4.97
CA ASN A 103 5.09 13.08 -5.03
C ASN A 103 5.20 13.75 -6.43
N GLN A 104 6.08 14.74 -6.58
CA GLN A 104 6.25 15.49 -7.84
C GLN A 104 6.44 14.61 -9.07
N ASP A 105 7.12 13.47 -8.92
CA ASP A 105 7.47 12.58 -10.03
C ASP A 105 6.62 11.29 -10.09
N TYR A 106 5.83 10.99 -9.05
CA TYR A 106 5.18 9.68 -8.89
C TYR A 106 3.83 9.77 -8.19
N LYS A 107 2.89 8.94 -8.64
CA LYS A 107 1.59 8.75 -7.97
C LYS A 107 1.40 7.29 -7.59
N LEU A 108 1.02 7.05 -6.33
CA LEU A 108 0.70 5.73 -5.79
C LEU A 108 -0.73 5.72 -5.25
N LYS A 109 -1.53 4.77 -5.75
CA LYS A 109 -2.83 4.44 -5.17
C LYS A 109 -2.84 2.98 -4.74
N LEU A 110 -3.26 2.72 -3.51
CA LEU A 110 -3.47 1.38 -2.96
C LEU A 110 -4.89 1.26 -2.43
N LEU A 111 -5.53 0.14 -2.70
CA LEU A 111 -6.81 -0.25 -2.14
C LEU A 111 -6.65 -1.62 -1.48
N ILE A 112 -6.89 -1.68 -0.18
CA ILE A 112 -6.71 -2.87 0.64
C ILE A 112 -8.08 -3.35 1.11
N LYS A 113 -8.42 -4.58 0.76
CA LYS A 113 -9.67 -5.27 1.12
C LYS A 113 -9.35 -6.44 2.05
N LYS A 114 -10.17 -6.63 3.08
CA LYS A 114 -10.07 -7.81 3.95
C LYS A 114 -10.72 -9.00 3.24
N TYR A 115 -10.05 -10.15 3.22
CA TYR A 115 -10.55 -11.41 2.63
C TYR A 115 -11.11 -12.34 3.70
#